data_AF-A0A1T3CZ14-F1
#
_entry.id   AF-A0A1T3CZ14-F1
#
_cell.length_a   1.000
_cell.length_b   1.000
_cell.length_c   1.000
_cell.angle_alpha   90.00
_cell.angle_beta   90.00
_cell.angle_gamma   90.00
#
_symmetry.space_group_name_H-M   'P 1'
#
loop_
_entity.id
_entity.type
_entity.pdbx_description
1 polymer ?
#
loop_
_entity_poly.entity_id
_entity_poly.type
_entity_poly.pdbx_seq_one_letter_code
_entity_poly.pdbx_strand_id
1 'polypeptide(L)'
;MIETRNIIVGHMKRRDPVTRRFLQYLTMRTGELLVLVRDGKTGRVITAAPEKHRWTYRRKQGIGRASKNEWQNVLEVGPDYFDMTDVLREWRFGFDDYYDVFIWNLVPNESPLLLYNVIITELRTAWRMTQPADMYSHMEPQLRSLTREEDTMRTRKILPGEQVKSLWDVVTSEDVEFRLFSTSGSFTSFTPQGAGTGEMADSPYLFYTKANAVEDEILFPDELTSNKKNVHFREIRNPVSRLEHSGLPGHNKYWEKGLTAILVGEDFKEPLSKEMDTDEDSMWALPAIWKSGLEKLLQGTLSAEQREVLEETGLDAIKEGRLIADRLDSADPMEVMERERCTEFKAAFHDGDLEPGCTERYRQVQEIITTMLKTAHAESPDWVYYIAELMQWLEVESFDDDYYGDYGSDPWSHGFIVQDMVQAFSTMAMFFPEVDTTAHVTAFLKSDEYEAFRNSAIFDPRERSKTRPDRRSRTSYKYRDPKFWTEWKKVLEKDRHFSDIYPFDWSLAIRPIIAKREYL
;
A
#
# COMPACT_ATOMS: atom_id res chain seq x y z
N MET A 1 -12.52 28.79 -20.31
CA MET A 1 -11.23 28.29 -19.79
C MET A 1 -11.09 26.83 -20.17
N ILE A 2 -9.89 26.39 -20.50
CA ILE A 2 -9.59 25.03 -20.95
C ILE A 2 -8.46 24.48 -20.08
N GLU A 3 -8.55 23.20 -19.73
CA GLU A 3 -7.45 22.44 -19.19
C GLU A 3 -7.24 21.17 -19.99
N THR A 4 -5.97 20.87 -20.23
CA THR A 4 -5.52 19.67 -20.95
C THR A 4 -4.42 18.99 -20.17
N ARG A 5 -4.31 17.68 -20.32
CA ARG A 5 -3.18 16.89 -19.80
C ARG A 5 -2.46 16.23 -20.95
N ASN A 6 -1.14 16.22 -20.88
CA ASN A 6 -0.33 15.41 -21.79
C ASN A 6 -0.66 13.94 -21.56
N ILE A 7 -0.77 13.16 -22.62
CA ILE A 7 -1.05 11.73 -22.57
C ILE A 7 -0.18 10.98 -23.57
N ILE A 8 0.31 9.82 -23.16
CA ILE A 8 0.98 8.84 -24.00
C ILE A 8 0.21 7.53 -23.90
N VAL A 9 -0.06 6.93 -25.05
CA VAL A 9 -0.74 5.64 -25.17
C VAL A 9 0.17 4.69 -25.92
N GLY A 10 0.34 3.48 -25.40
CA GLY A 10 1.25 2.50 -25.96
C GLY A 10 0.82 1.07 -25.67
N HIS A 11 1.31 0.15 -26.49
CA HIS A 11 1.18 -1.27 -26.26
C HIS A 11 2.50 -1.81 -25.73
N MET A 12 2.44 -2.65 -24.70
CA MET A 12 3.61 -3.28 -24.11
C MET A 12 3.46 -4.80 -24.08
N LYS A 13 4.58 -5.51 -24.14
CA LYS A 13 4.57 -6.96 -24.25
C LYS A 13 4.02 -7.60 -22.97
N ARG A 14 3.10 -8.54 -23.13
CA ARG A 14 2.55 -9.31 -22.01
C ARG A 14 3.58 -10.34 -21.52
N ARG A 15 3.58 -10.61 -20.20
CA ARG A 15 4.53 -11.53 -19.52
C ARG A 15 6.01 -11.21 -19.74
N ASP A 16 6.32 -9.93 -19.90
CA ASP A 16 7.68 -9.46 -20.07
C ASP A 16 8.16 -8.79 -18.78
N PRO A 17 9.32 -9.18 -18.22
CA PRO A 17 9.78 -8.67 -16.94
C PRO A 17 10.08 -7.17 -16.99
N VAL A 18 10.58 -6.63 -18.12
CA VAL A 18 10.79 -5.19 -18.29
C VAL A 18 9.44 -4.46 -18.26
N THR A 19 8.44 -4.98 -18.97
CA THR A 19 7.09 -4.41 -18.96
C THR A 19 6.48 -4.43 -17.56
N ARG A 20 6.61 -5.54 -16.82
CA ARG A 20 6.14 -5.64 -15.43
C ARG A 20 6.80 -4.57 -14.54
N ARG A 21 8.13 -4.46 -14.57
CA ARG A 21 8.87 -3.47 -13.77
C ARG A 21 8.45 -2.04 -14.11
N PHE A 22 8.41 -1.73 -15.40
CA PHE A 22 8.02 -0.40 -15.86
C PHE A 22 6.62 0.01 -15.38
N LEU A 23 5.62 -0.85 -15.58
CA LEU A 23 4.26 -0.57 -15.15
C LEU A 23 4.17 -0.40 -13.62
N GLN A 24 4.87 -1.25 -12.87
CA GLN A 24 4.94 -1.17 -11.42
C GLN A 24 5.56 0.16 -10.96
N TYR A 25 6.70 0.59 -11.51
CA TYR A 25 7.30 1.87 -11.12
C TYR A 25 6.40 3.06 -11.44
N LEU A 26 5.72 3.06 -12.60
CA LEU A 26 4.78 4.11 -12.95
C LEU A 26 3.61 4.18 -11.98
N THR A 27 3.06 3.04 -11.56
CA THR A 27 1.97 3.02 -10.58
C THR A 27 2.40 3.50 -9.19
N MET A 28 3.69 3.46 -8.85
CA MET A 28 4.22 4.05 -7.61
C MET A 28 4.35 5.58 -7.67
N ARG A 29 4.21 6.19 -8.86
CA ARG A 29 4.31 7.65 -9.07
C ARG A 29 2.96 8.35 -9.12
N THR A 30 2.00 7.95 -8.27
CA THR A 30 0.63 8.51 -8.25
C THR A 30 0.58 10.02 -7.98
N GLY A 31 1.61 10.58 -7.34
CA GLY A 31 1.76 12.02 -7.11
C GLY A 31 2.23 12.84 -8.32
N GLU A 32 2.65 12.18 -9.40
CA GLU A 32 3.15 12.82 -10.63
C GLU A 32 2.31 12.41 -11.86
N LEU A 33 1.95 11.13 -11.93
CA LEU A 33 1.35 10.50 -13.08
C LEU A 33 0.04 9.79 -12.74
N LEU A 34 -0.80 9.66 -13.76
CA LEU A 34 -2.01 8.86 -13.77
C LEU A 34 -1.83 7.75 -14.80
N VAL A 35 -2.17 6.53 -14.42
CA VAL A 35 -1.92 5.32 -15.21
C VAL A 35 -3.20 4.52 -15.32
N LEU A 36 -3.46 3.99 -16.52
CA LEU A 36 -4.44 2.93 -16.75
C LEU A 36 -3.78 1.82 -17.55
N VAL A 37 -3.91 0.57 -17.08
CA VAL A 37 -3.42 -0.61 -17.77
C VAL A 37 -4.57 -1.56 -18.00
N ARG A 38 -4.76 -1.96 -19.26
CA ARG A 38 -5.73 -2.97 -19.68
C ARG A 38 -4.99 -4.17 -20.26
N ASP A 39 -5.38 -5.39 -19.88
CA ASP A 39 -4.89 -6.61 -20.51
C ASP A 39 -5.59 -6.77 -21.87
N GLY A 40 -4.83 -6.63 -22.96
CA GLY A 40 -5.34 -6.75 -24.33
C GLY A 40 -5.97 -8.11 -24.61
N LYS A 41 -5.50 -9.16 -23.92
CA LYS A 41 -6.00 -10.53 -24.11
C LYS A 41 -7.33 -10.80 -23.43
N THR A 42 -7.54 -10.26 -22.23
CA THR A 42 -8.74 -10.52 -21.43
C THR A 42 -9.74 -9.36 -21.46
N GLY A 43 -9.31 -8.19 -21.95
CA GLY A 43 -10.04 -6.94 -21.89
C GLY A 43 -10.13 -6.32 -20.49
N ARG A 44 -9.62 -7.00 -19.44
CA ARG A 44 -9.70 -6.56 -18.05
C ARG A 44 -8.80 -5.35 -17.81
N VAL A 45 -9.35 -4.33 -17.15
CA VAL A 45 -8.55 -3.24 -16.58
C VAL A 45 -7.85 -3.78 -15.34
N ILE A 46 -6.51 -3.77 -15.35
CA ILE A 46 -5.68 -4.23 -14.24
C ILE A 46 -5.52 -3.13 -13.19
N THR A 47 -5.32 -1.89 -13.63
CA THR A 47 -5.23 -0.72 -12.75
C THR A 47 -5.75 0.51 -13.49
N ALA A 48 -6.32 1.46 -12.76
CA ALA A 48 -6.78 2.73 -13.30
C ALA A 48 -6.72 3.82 -12.23
N ALA A 49 -6.41 5.04 -12.67
CA ALA A 49 -6.57 6.23 -11.85
C ALA A 49 -8.01 6.40 -11.32
N PRO A 50 -8.19 7.11 -10.18
CA PRO A 50 -9.51 7.49 -9.68
C PRO A 50 -10.35 8.19 -10.73
N GLU A 51 -11.65 7.90 -10.76
CA GLU A 51 -12.58 8.37 -11.81
C GLU A 51 -12.53 9.89 -12.00
N LYS A 52 -12.51 10.65 -10.90
CA LYS A 52 -12.39 12.13 -10.89
C LYS A 52 -11.14 12.66 -11.61
N HIS A 53 -10.15 11.82 -11.85
CA HIS A 53 -8.89 12.15 -12.51
C HIS A 53 -8.72 11.52 -13.89
N ARG A 54 -9.71 10.79 -14.43
CA ARG A 54 -9.61 10.14 -15.75
C ARG A 54 -9.72 11.10 -16.93
N TRP A 55 -10.10 12.35 -16.70
CA TRP A 55 -10.17 13.36 -17.74
C TRP A 55 -8.77 13.76 -18.27
N THR A 56 -8.69 13.98 -19.58
CA THR A 56 -7.52 14.50 -20.28
C THR A 56 -7.79 15.87 -20.91
N TYR A 57 -9.06 16.18 -21.19
CA TYR A 57 -9.50 17.49 -21.64
C TYR A 57 -10.79 17.88 -20.94
N ARG A 58 -10.81 19.06 -20.34
CA ARG A 58 -12.01 19.64 -19.72
C ARG A 58 -12.11 21.12 -20.03
N ARG A 59 -13.35 21.61 -20.05
CA ARG A 59 -13.65 23.01 -20.34
C ARG A 59 -14.58 23.58 -19.30
N LYS A 60 -14.45 24.89 -19.11
CA LYS A 60 -15.33 25.68 -18.26
C LYS A 60 -15.78 26.91 -19.03
N GLN A 61 -17.09 27.05 -19.21
CA GLN A 61 -17.70 28.13 -19.97
C GLN A 61 -18.33 29.17 -19.03
N GLY A 62 -18.15 30.46 -19.36
CA GLY A 62 -18.71 31.58 -18.61
C GLY A 62 -17.70 32.70 -18.32
N ILE A 63 -18.17 33.95 -18.33
CA ILE A 63 -17.43 35.15 -17.91
C ILE A 63 -18.14 35.74 -16.67
N GLY A 64 -17.41 36.39 -15.75
CA GLY A 64 -18.01 37.03 -14.58
C GLY A 64 -18.60 36.02 -13.59
N ARG A 65 -19.89 36.14 -13.23
CA ARG A 65 -20.54 35.22 -12.28
C ARG A 65 -20.59 33.76 -12.77
N ALA A 66 -20.61 33.55 -14.08
CA ALA A 66 -20.56 32.21 -14.70
C ALA A 66 -19.16 31.57 -14.63
N SER A 67 -18.12 32.28 -14.18
CA SER A 67 -16.83 31.68 -13.83
C SER A 67 -16.88 30.77 -12.59
N LYS A 68 -18.02 30.71 -11.88
CA LYS A 68 -18.26 29.74 -10.80
C LYS A 68 -18.80 28.40 -11.27
N ASN A 69 -19.12 28.26 -12.56
CA ASN A 69 -19.62 26.99 -13.12
C ASN A 69 -18.63 25.84 -12.87
N GLU A 70 -19.17 24.63 -12.74
CA GLU A 70 -18.33 23.43 -12.62
C GLU A 70 -17.60 23.13 -13.92
N TRP A 71 -16.52 22.35 -13.80
CA TRP A 71 -15.79 21.88 -14.97
C TRP A 71 -16.60 20.81 -15.69
N GLN A 72 -16.73 20.95 -17.01
CA GLN A 72 -17.26 19.90 -17.86
C GLN A 72 -16.08 19.11 -18.44
N ASN A 73 -15.96 17.84 -18.05
CA ASN A 73 -15.03 16.93 -18.69
C ASN A 73 -15.53 16.63 -20.11
N VAL A 74 -14.62 16.69 -21.08
CA VAL A 74 -14.94 16.53 -22.50
C VAL A 74 -14.28 15.29 -23.08
N LEU A 75 -13.06 14.97 -22.63
CA LEU A 75 -12.42 13.68 -22.93
C LEU A 75 -11.97 13.03 -21.64
N GLU A 76 -12.34 11.77 -21.47
CA GLU A 76 -12.00 10.92 -20.33
C GLU A 76 -11.48 9.58 -20.81
N VAL A 77 -10.43 9.08 -20.17
CA VAL A 77 -9.86 7.76 -20.48
C VAL A 77 -10.83 6.69 -19.98
N GLY A 78 -11.41 5.94 -20.92
CA GLY A 78 -12.43 4.92 -20.70
C GLY A 78 -12.82 4.26 -22.03
N PRO A 79 -13.94 3.51 -22.07
CA PRO A 79 -14.37 2.75 -23.25
C PRO A 79 -14.37 3.56 -24.56
N ASP A 80 -15.02 4.74 -24.55
CA ASP A 80 -15.09 5.61 -25.74
C ASP A 80 -13.71 6.12 -26.18
N TYR A 81 -12.80 6.33 -25.23
CA TYR A 81 -11.42 6.73 -25.52
C TYR A 81 -10.63 5.59 -26.16
N PHE A 82 -10.84 4.35 -25.70
CA PHE A 82 -10.19 3.17 -26.27
C PHE A 82 -10.60 3.00 -27.73
N ASP A 83 -11.91 3.08 -28.00
CA ASP A 83 -12.45 3.02 -29.36
C ASP A 83 -11.89 4.14 -30.24
N MET A 84 -11.84 5.37 -29.70
CA MET A 84 -11.23 6.51 -30.40
C MET A 84 -9.76 6.22 -30.74
N THR A 85 -8.96 5.74 -29.79
CA THR A 85 -7.55 5.43 -30.06
C THR A 85 -7.38 4.30 -31.08
N ASP A 86 -8.22 3.27 -31.04
CA ASP A 86 -8.17 2.16 -31.98
C ASP A 86 -8.58 2.56 -33.40
N VAL A 87 -9.48 3.52 -33.55
CA VAL A 87 -9.85 4.12 -34.83
C VAL A 87 -8.73 5.02 -35.38
N LEU A 88 -8.05 5.77 -34.52
CA LEU A 88 -6.98 6.70 -34.92
C LEU A 88 -5.65 6.01 -35.24
N ARG A 89 -5.41 4.79 -34.76
CA ARG A 89 -4.18 4.04 -35.06
C ARG A 89 -4.14 3.62 -36.54
N GLU A 90 -3.05 3.97 -37.21
CA GLU A 90 -2.79 3.56 -38.61
C GLU A 90 -2.44 2.07 -38.75
N TRP A 91 -2.17 1.39 -37.64
CA TRP A 91 -1.76 -0.02 -37.61
C TRP A 91 -2.44 -0.75 -36.45
N ARG A 92 -2.61 -2.08 -36.62
CA ARG A 92 -3.20 -2.96 -35.60
C ARG A 92 -2.38 -4.23 -35.48
N PHE A 93 -2.22 -4.75 -34.27
CA PHE A 93 -1.61 -6.06 -34.08
C PHE A 93 -2.57 -7.17 -34.52
N GLY A 94 -2.03 -8.23 -35.13
CA GLY A 94 -2.78 -9.45 -35.44
C GLY A 94 -2.88 -10.42 -34.26
N PHE A 95 -2.48 -9.99 -33.05
CA PHE A 95 -2.48 -10.78 -31.82
C PHE A 95 -2.89 -9.90 -30.64
N ASP A 96 -3.34 -10.51 -29.55
CA ASP A 96 -3.90 -9.86 -28.35
C ASP A 96 -2.99 -9.97 -27.11
N ASP A 97 -1.81 -10.59 -27.23
CA ASP A 97 -0.88 -10.81 -26.10
C ASP A 97 -0.03 -9.57 -25.76
N TYR A 98 -0.71 -8.49 -25.39
CA TYR A 98 -0.12 -7.21 -24.99
C TYR A 98 -0.90 -6.56 -23.83
N TYR A 99 -0.30 -5.59 -23.17
CA TYR A 99 -1.00 -4.63 -22.32
C TYR A 99 -1.22 -3.34 -23.10
N ASP A 100 -2.41 -2.77 -22.99
CA ASP A 100 -2.74 -1.44 -23.48
C ASP A 100 -2.59 -0.44 -22.31
N VAL A 101 -1.71 0.54 -22.49
CA VAL A 101 -1.16 1.36 -21.42
C VAL A 101 -1.40 2.83 -21.74
N PHE A 102 -2.08 3.52 -20.83
CA PHE A 102 -2.39 4.95 -20.91
C PHE A 102 -1.70 5.65 -19.75
N ILE A 103 -0.90 6.67 -20.05
CA ILE A 103 -0.12 7.42 -19.05
C ILE A 103 -0.35 8.91 -19.30
N TRP A 104 -0.82 9.65 -18.30
CA TRP A 104 -1.04 11.09 -18.43
C TRP A 104 -0.68 11.85 -17.15
N ASN A 105 -0.49 13.16 -17.27
CA ASN A 105 -0.08 13.99 -16.13
C ASN A 105 -1.18 14.09 -15.07
N LEU A 106 -0.76 14.07 -13.80
CA LEU A 106 -1.64 14.45 -12.69
C LEU A 106 -1.99 15.94 -12.77
N VAL A 107 -0.99 16.80 -12.96
CA VAL A 107 -1.18 18.26 -13.01
C VAL A 107 -1.51 18.70 -14.45
N PRO A 108 -2.59 19.46 -14.67
CA PRO A 108 -2.95 19.92 -16.00
C PRO A 108 -2.01 21.02 -16.52
N ASN A 109 -1.91 21.11 -17.85
CA ASN A 109 -1.15 22.12 -18.60
C ASN A 109 0.36 22.15 -18.29
N GLU A 110 0.91 21.06 -17.76
CA GLU A 110 2.34 20.89 -17.60
C GLU A 110 3.08 20.73 -18.93
N SER A 111 4.40 20.92 -18.90
CA SER A 111 5.25 20.67 -20.06
C SER A 111 5.24 19.17 -20.44
N PRO A 112 5.05 18.81 -21.72
CA PRO A 112 5.12 17.43 -22.17
C PRO A 112 6.49 16.78 -21.94
N LEU A 113 7.55 17.60 -21.81
CA LEU A 113 8.89 17.11 -21.51
C LEU A 113 8.99 16.47 -20.12
N LEU A 114 8.18 16.91 -19.16
CA LEU A 114 8.16 16.32 -17.82
C LEU A 114 7.61 14.89 -17.86
N LEU A 115 6.47 14.69 -18.53
CA LEU A 115 5.90 13.35 -18.75
C LEU A 115 6.90 12.42 -19.43
N TYR A 116 7.51 12.90 -20.51
CA TYR A 116 8.50 12.16 -21.27
C TYR A 116 9.71 11.76 -20.40
N ASN A 117 10.24 12.69 -19.61
CA ASN A 117 11.41 12.43 -18.76
C ASN A 117 11.13 11.38 -17.68
N VAL A 118 9.94 11.41 -17.07
CA VAL A 118 9.53 10.38 -16.10
C VAL A 118 9.44 9.01 -16.78
N ILE A 119 8.76 8.93 -17.93
CA ILE A 119 8.61 7.68 -18.69
C ILE A 119 9.96 7.11 -19.11
N ILE A 120 10.85 7.91 -19.70
CA ILE A 120 12.17 7.45 -20.13
C ILE A 120 13.04 7.02 -18.94
N THR A 121 12.94 7.72 -17.81
CA THR A 121 13.66 7.34 -16.60
C THR A 121 13.19 5.99 -16.09
N GLU A 122 11.88 5.78 -15.95
CA GLU A 122 11.36 4.49 -15.49
C GLU A 122 11.56 3.37 -16.49
N LEU A 123 11.58 3.65 -17.80
CA LEU A 123 12.00 2.66 -18.80
C LEU A 123 13.45 2.25 -18.61
N ARG A 124 14.39 3.19 -18.45
CA ARG A 124 15.81 2.88 -18.20
C ARG A 124 15.97 2.05 -16.92
N THR A 125 15.26 2.41 -15.85
CA THR A 125 15.23 1.64 -14.60
C THR A 125 14.69 0.23 -14.82
N ALA A 126 13.59 0.07 -15.56
CA ALA A 126 12.99 -1.23 -15.86
C ALA A 126 13.90 -2.12 -16.71
N TRP A 127 14.71 -1.54 -17.58
CA TRP A 127 15.77 -2.24 -18.30
C TRP A 127 17.04 -2.50 -17.47
N ARG A 128 17.11 -1.96 -16.24
CA ARG A 128 18.28 -2.01 -15.34
C ARG A 128 19.56 -1.50 -16.01
N MET A 129 19.44 -0.46 -16.82
CA MET A 129 20.58 0.16 -17.49
C MET A 129 21.42 0.90 -16.45
N THR A 130 22.64 0.44 -16.23
CA THR A 130 23.60 1.04 -15.29
C THR A 130 24.57 2.01 -16.00
N GLN A 131 24.69 1.87 -17.32
CA GLN A 131 25.52 2.70 -18.18
C GLN A 131 24.86 2.87 -19.57
N PRO A 132 25.25 3.88 -20.36
CA PRO A 132 24.64 4.15 -21.66
C PRO A 132 24.79 3.04 -22.69
N ALA A 133 25.88 2.28 -22.64
CA ALA A 133 26.08 1.13 -23.52
C ALA A 133 24.96 0.08 -23.34
N ASP A 134 24.38 -0.02 -22.14
CA ASP A 134 23.31 -0.97 -21.83
C ASP A 134 22.04 -0.71 -22.66
N MET A 135 21.88 0.51 -23.22
CA MET A 135 20.80 0.83 -24.14
C MET A 135 20.75 -0.10 -25.36
N TYR A 136 21.91 -0.62 -25.79
CA TYR A 136 22.01 -1.50 -26.94
C TYR A 136 21.95 -2.98 -26.58
N SER A 137 22.13 -3.36 -25.30
CA SER A 137 22.27 -4.76 -24.88
C SER A 137 21.09 -5.63 -25.31
N HIS A 138 19.86 -5.10 -25.22
CA HIS A 138 18.68 -5.84 -25.65
C HIS A 138 18.58 -6.02 -27.18
N MET A 139 19.31 -5.22 -27.95
CA MET A 139 19.41 -5.31 -29.41
C MET A 139 20.64 -6.11 -29.86
N GLU A 140 21.50 -6.59 -28.95
CA GLU A 140 22.73 -7.31 -29.27
C GLU A 140 22.53 -8.40 -30.34
N PRO A 141 21.53 -9.31 -30.25
CA PRO A 141 21.35 -10.36 -31.26
C PRO A 141 21.10 -9.79 -32.67
N GLN A 142 20.42 -8.66 -32.76
CA GLN A 142 20.15 -7.99 -34.04
C GLN A 142 21.39 -7.24 -34.52
N LEU A 143 22.06 -6.48 -33.64
CA LEU A 143 23.23 -5.69 -33.98
C LEU A 143 24.43 -6.54 -34.39
N ARG A 144 24.59 -7.74 -33.81
CA ARG A 144 25.59 -8.72 -34.24
C ARG A 144 25.35 -9.28 -35.64
N SER A 145 24.10 -9.24 -36.12
CA SER A 145 23.75 -9.73 -37.46
C SER A 145 23.91 -8.68 -38.57
N LEU A 146 24.22 -7.44 -38.19
CA LEU A 146 24.27 -6.30 -39.09
C LEU A 146 25.69 -5.73 -39.16
N THR A 147 26.08 -5.24 -40.33
CA THR A 147 27.29 -4.46 -40.55
C THR A 147 26.93 -3.17 -41.30
N ARG A 148 27.81 -2.17 -41.22
CA ARG A 148 27.71 -0.93 -42.01
C ARG A 148 28.93 -0.84 -42.92
N GLU A 149 28.67 -0.72 -44.22
CA GLU A 149 29.73 -0.54 -45.21
C GLU A 149 30.39 0.83 -45.04
N GLU A 150 31.73 0.87 -45.06
CA GLU A 150 32.48 2.11 -44.84
C GLU A 150 32.26 3.13 -45.97
N ASP A 151 32.22 2.68 -47.22
CA ASP A 151 32.13 3.57 -48.39
C ASP A 151 30.71 4.14 -48.59
N THR A 152 29.68 3.34 -48.34
CA THR A 152 28.28 3.68 -48.67
C THR A 152 27.47 4.08 -47.44
N MET A 153 27.99 3.83 -46.24
CA MET A 153 27.28 3.93 -44.96
C MET A 153 26.00 3.09 -44.88
N ARG A 154 25.79 2.17 -45.83
CA ARG A 154 24.61 1.33 -45.90
C ARG A 154 24.70 0.21 -44.87
N THR A 155 23.63 0.03 -44.11
CA THR A 155 23.48 -1.10 -43.19
C THR A 155 22.94 -2.32 -43.94
N ARG A 156 23.59 -3.47 -43.78
CA ARG A 156 23.15 -4.75 -44.34
C ARG A 156 23.40 -5.91 -43.37
N LYS A 157 22.81 -7.07 -43.65
CA LYS A 157 23.10 -8.31 -42.92
C LYS A 157 24.49 -8.84 -43.25
N ILE A 158 25.13 -9.45 -42.26
CA ILE A 158 26.38 -10.18 -42.41
C ILE A 158 26.09 -11.54 -43.06
N LEU A 159 26.86 -11.90 -44.09
CA LEU A 159 26.72 -13.17 -44.78
C LEU A 159 27.40 -14.30 -43.99
N PRO A 160 26.93 -15.56 -44.09
CA PRO A 160 27.59 -16.69 -43.42
C PRO A 160 29.08 -16.81 -43.79
N GLY A 161 29.96 -16.83 -42.79
CA GLY A 161 31.42 -16.94 -42.97
C GLY A 161 32.13 -15.61 -43.29
N GLU A 162 31.40 -14.52 -43.49
CA GLU A 162 31.96 -13.20 -43.73
C GLU A 162 32.61 -12.64 -42.46
N GLN A 163 33.84 -12.15 -42.58
CA GLN A 163 34.60 -11.52 -41.48
C GLN A 163 34.55 -10.00 -41.62
N VAL A 164 33.54 -9.38 -41.00
CA VAL A 164 33.34 -7.92 -40.99
C VAL A 164 32.98 -7.45 -39.59
N LYS A 165 33.29 -6.19 -39.25
CA LYS A 165 32.90 -5.60 -37.97
C LYS A 165 31.37 -5.48 -37.93
N SER A 166 30.74 -6.04 -36.90
CA SER A 166 29.29 -5.91 -36.72
C SER A 166 28.94 -4.54 -36.13
N LEU A 167 27.68 -4.12 -36.24
CA LEU A 167 27.21 -2.90 -35.58
C LEU A 167 27.37 -2.99 -34.06
N TRP A 168 27.24 -4.19 -33.49
CA TRP A 168 27.51 -4.42 -32.07
C TRP A 168 28.95 -4.07 -31.72
N ASP A 169 29.92 -4.60 -32.47
CA ASP A 169 31.34 -4.32 -32.24
C ASP A 169 31.69 -2.83 -32.44
N VAL A 170 30.91 -2.12 -33.25
CA VAL A 170 31.03 -0.66 -33.39
C VAL A 170 30.51 0.04 -32.15
N VAL A 171 29.27 -0.21 -31.71
CA VAL A 171 28.65 0.54 -30.60
C VAL A 171 29.26 0.23 -29.23
N THR A 172 29.92 -0.92 -29.08
CA THR A 172 30.66 -1.30 -27.87
C THR A 172 32.17 -1.07 -27.97
N SER A 173 32.66 -0.45 -29.05
CA SER A 173 34.09 -0.11 -29.23
C SER A 173 34.52 0.92 -28.18
N GLU A 174 35.79 0.89 -27.77
CA GLU A 174 36.37 1.91 -26.87
C GLU A 174 36.38 3.31 -27.51
N ASP A 175 36.36 3.36 -28.84
CA ASP A 175 36.34 4.59 -29.62
C ASP A 175 34.97 5.29 -29.64
N VAL A 176 33.92 4.65 -29.11
CA VAL A 176 32.60 5.25 -29.02
C VAL A 176 32.56 6.23 -27.86
N GLU A 177 32.08 7.42 -28.16
CA GLU A 177 31.83 8.45 -27.16
C GLU A 177 30.33 8.71 -27.09
N PHE A 178 29.78 8.61 -25.89
CA PHE A 178 28.42 8.99 -25.58
C PHE A 178 28.42 10.45 -25.11
N ARG A 179 27.39 11.20 -25.51
CA ARG A 179 27.26 12.62 -25.17
C ARG A 179 25.91 12.90 -24.55
N LEU A 180 25.92 13.54 -23.39
CA LEU A 180 24.74 14.06 -22.72
C LEU A 180 24.72 15.56 -22.90
N PHE A 181 23.61 16.08 -23.40
CA PHE A 181 23.41 17.51 -23.63
C PHE A 181 22.55 18.08 -22.52
N SER A 182 22.98 19.21 -21.95
CA SER A 182 22.19 19.99 -21.03
C SER A 182 21.21 20.90 -21.79
N THR A 183 20.20 21.41 -21.08
CA THR A 183 19.27 22.40 -21.63
C THR A 183 19.92 23.76 -21.91
N SER A 184 21.13 24.01 -21.38
CA SER A 184 21.92 25.22 -21.68
C SER A 184 22.84 25.03 -22.89
N GLY A 185 22.83 23.86 -23.54
CA GLY A 185 23.65 23.55 -24.71
C GLY A 185 25.07 23.09 -24.39
N SER A 186 25.45 23.01 -23.11
CA SER A 186 26.68 22.31 -22.71
C SER A 186 26.53 20.81 -22.88
N PHE A 187 27.64 20.09 -23.03
CA PHE A 187 27.63 18.64 -23.08
C PHE A 187 28.74 18.04 -22.24
N THR A 188 28.47 16.85 -21.70
CA THR A 188 29.47 15.98 -21.08
C THR A 188 29.61 14.75 -21.96
N SER A 189 30.84 14.33 -22.19
CA SER A 189 31.14 13.18 -23.03
C SER A 189 31.94 12.13 -22.28
N PHE A 190 31.76 10.86 -22.65
CA PHE A 190 32.38 9.74 -21.95
C PHE A 190 32.40 8.49 -22.82
N THR A 191 33.38 7.63 -22.56
CA THR A 191 33.52 6.32 -23.20
C THR A 191 32.70 5.26 -22.44
N PRO A 192 32.40 4.09 -23.05
CA PRO A 192 31.76 2.97 -22.36
C PRO A 192 32.41 2.63 -21.01
N GLN A 193 33.74 2.68 -20.91
CA GLN A 193 34.48 2.36 -19.67
C GLN A 193 34.54 3.54 -18.70
N GLY A 194 34.53 4.78 -19.19
CA GLY A 194 34.54 5.99 -18.37
C GLY A 194 33.19 6.30 -17.70
N ALA A 195 32.09 5.73 -18.19
CA ALA A 195 30.76 5.92 -17.61
C ALA A 195 30.66 5.45 -16.14
N GLY A 196 31.45 4.44 -15.75
CA GLY A 196 31.49 3.90 -14.39
C GLY A 196 32.42 4.64 -13.42
N THR A 197 33.25 5.58 -13.91
CA THR A 197 34.26 6.29 -13.12
C THR A 197 34.32 7.76 -13.52
N GLY A 198 33.67 8.66 -12.78
CA GLY A 198 33.68 10.11 -13.03
C GLY A 198 32.36 10.81 -12.72
N GLU A 199 32.16 12.02 -13.26
CA GLU A 199 30.98 12.89 -13.01
C GLU A 199 29.63 12.24 -13.31
N MET A 200 29.62 11.18 -14.13
CA MET A 200 28.44 10.41 -14.49
C MET A 200 28.03 9.38 -13.44
N ALA A 201 29.01 8.76 -12.76
CA ALA A 201 28.75 7.92 -11.59
C ALA A 201 28.14 8.74 -10.44
N ASP A 202 28.38 10.05 -10.45
CA ASP A 202 27.81 11.03 -9.52
C ASP A 202 26.45 11.58 -9.98
N SER A 203 25.83 11.06 -11.05
CA SER A 203 24.47 11.43 -11.47
C SER A 203 23.44 10.42 -10.95
N PRO A 204 22.88 10.62 -9.74
CA PRO A 204 22.10 9.60 -9.04
C PRO A 204 20.80 9.16 -9.73
N TYR A 205 20.32 9.86 -10.76
CA TYR A 205 19.00 9.64 -11.37
C TYR A 205 19.01 9.35 -12.87
N LEU A 206 20.19 9.26 -13.49
CA LEU A 206 20.26 9.05 -14.94
C LEU A 206 20.21 7.56 -15.33
N PHE A 207 20.72 6.69 -14.47
CA PHE A 207 20.83 5.24 -14.65
C PHE A 207 20.37 4.49 -13.40
N TYR A 208 20.17 3.19 -13.55
CA TYR A 208 19.84 2.27 -12.48
C TYR A 208 20.96 2.23 -11.44
N THR A 209 20.59 2.43 -10.17
CA THR A 209 21.53 2.55 -9.05
C THR A 209 21.38 1.41 -8.03
N LYS A 210 22.24 1.41 -7.00
CA LYS A 210 22.09 0.51 -5.85
C LYS A 210 20.77 0.73 -5.10
N ALA A 211 20.25 1.96 -5.06
CA ALA A 211 18.96 2.24 -4.44
C ALA A 211 17.81 1.57 -5.22
N ASN A 212 17.87 1.61 -6.57
CA ASN A 212 16.93 0.88 -7.41
C ASN A 212 17.04 -0.64 -7.22
N ALA A 213 18.25 -1.16 -6.99
CA ALA A 213 18.42 -2.59 -6.69
C ALA A 213 17.72 -3.01 -5.39
N VAL A 214 17.82 -2.21 -4.33
CA VAL A 214 17.10 -2.45 -3.07
C VAL A 214 15.58 -2.35 -3.28
N GLU A 215 15.13 -1.41 -4.12
CA GLU A 215 13.72 -1.31 -4.53
C GLU A 215 13.22 -2.55 -5.26
N ASP A 216 14.01 -3.06 -6.21
CA ASP A 216 13.72 -4.27 -6.97
C ASP A 216 13.68 -5.52 -6.10
N GLU A 217 14.54 -5.62 -5.09
CA GLU A 217 14.54 -6.75 -4.17
C GLU A 217 13.19 -6.92 -3.45
N ILE A 218 12.49 -5.80 -3.27
CA ILE A 218 11.20 -5.74 -2.60
C ILE A 218 10.04 -5.88 -3.58
N LEU A 219 10.09 -5.18 -4.71
CA LEU A 219 9.01 -5.20 -5.71
C LEU A 219 8.96 -6.49 -6.52
N PHE A 220 10.11 -7.13 -6.73
CA PHE A 220 10.25 -8.29 -7.59
C PHE A 220 11.07 -9.41 -6.90
N PRO A 221 10.68 -9.86 -5.69
CA PRO A 221 11.43 -10.87 -4.94
C PRO A 221 11.49 -12.22 -5.66
N ASP A 222 10.50 -12.48 -6.52
CA ASP A 222 10.45 -13.65 -7.38
C ASP A 222 11.51 -13.61 -8.49
N GLU A 223 11.94 -12.44 -8.94
CA GLU A 223 13.05 -12.31 -9.89
C GLU A 223 14.42 -12.56 -9.25
N LEU A 224 14.54 -12.42 -7.92
CA LEU A 224 15.77 -12.75 -7.18
C LEU A 224 15.97 -14.25 -6.99
N THR A 225 14.87 -14.98 -6.80
CA THR A 225 14.86 -16.40 -6.38
C THR A 225 14.48 -17.35 -7.50
N SER A 226 13.86 -16.86 -8.57
CA SER A 226 13.34 -17.66 -9.67
C SER A 226 13.74 -17.09 -11.03
N ASN A 227 14.28 -17.95 -11.90
CA ASN A 227 14.49 -17.65 -13.33
C ASN A 227 13.16 -17.58 -14.12
N LYS A 228 12.01 -17.42 -13.45
CA LYS A 228 10.69 -17.33 -14.10
C LYS A 228 10.60 -16.03 -14.87
N LYS A 229 10.90 -16.09 -16.17
CA LYS A 229 10.77 -14.96 -17.11
C LYS A 229 9.32 -14.59 -17.45
N ASN A 230 8.31 -15.24 -16.86
CA ASN A 230 6.95 -15.30 -17.37
C ASN A 230 5.93 -14.89 -16.28
N VAL A 231 6.08 -13.67 -15.74
CA VAL A 231 5.24 -13.16 -14.66
C VAL A 231 4.38 -12.01 -15.18
N HIS A 232 3.08 -12.05 -14.83
CA HIS A 232 2.12 -11.02 -15.22
C HIS A 232 2.29 -9.77 -14.37
N PHE A 233 1.98 -8.60 -14.94
CA PHE A 233 1.75 -7.40 -14.14
C PHE A 233 0.50 -7.62 -13.30
N ARG A 234 0.57 -7.26 -12.02
CA ARG A 234 -0.54 -7.40 -11.08
C ARG A 234 -0.85 -6.04 -10.50
N GLU A 235 -2.11 -5.82 -10.22
CA GLU A 235 -2.54 -4.65 -9.47
C GLU A 235 -1.90 -4.65 -8.09
N ILE A 236 -1.41 -3.50 -7.66
CA ILE A 236 -1.04 -3.24 -6.29
C ILE A 236 -2.30 -3.28 -5.43
N ARG A 237 -2.39 -4.21 -4.48
CA ARG A 237 -3.47 -4.26 -3.50
C ARG A 237 -2.89 -4.20 -2.10
N ASN A 238 -3.05 -3.06 -1.43
CA ASN A 238 -2.62 -2.85 -0.06
C ASN A 238 -3.80 -2.42 0.85
N PRO A 239 -3.65 -2.47 2.18
CA PRO A 239 -4.68 -2.01 3.12
C PRO A 239 -5.19 -0.58 2.85
N VAL A 240 -4.35 0.33 2.37
CA VAL A 240 -4.76 1.71 1.99
C VAL A 240 -5.64 1.69 0.73
N SER A 241 -5.31 0.89 -0.26
CA SER A 241 -6.13 0.71 -1.46
C SER A 241 -7.46 0.03 -1.11
N ARG A 242 -7.49 -0.91 -0.15
CA ARG A 242 -8.73 -1.48 0.39
C ARG A 242 -9.53 -0.43 1.17
N LEU A 243 -8.88 0.44 1.92
CA LEU A 243 -9.53 1.55 2.61
C LEU A 243 -10.16 2.54 1.61
N GLU A 244 -9.44 2.91 0.55
CA GLU A 244 -9.85 3.92 -0.43
C GLU A 244 -10.79 3.40 -1.52
N HIS A 245 -10.68 2.12 -1.89
CA HIS A 245 -11.38 1.50 -3.02
C HIS A 245 -12.28 0.32 -2.59
N SER A 246 -12.50 0.10 -1.29
CA SER A 246 -13.53 -0.84 -0.84
C SER A 246 -14.87 -0.41 -1.45
N GLY A 247 -15.41 -1.27 -2.31
CA GLY A 247 -16.82 -1.24 -2.68
C GLY A 247 -17.72 -1.36 -1.44
N LEU A 248 -19.04 -1.30 -1.65
CA LEU A 248 -20.04 -1.29 -0.58
C LEU A 248 -19.73 -2.32 0.55
N PRO A 249 -20.01 -1.96 1.82
CA PRO A 249 -19.36 -2.54 3.00
C PRO A 249 -19.81 -3.96 3.36
N GLY A 250 -19.00 -4.69 4.13
CA GLY A 250 -19.37 -5.99 4.71
C GLY A 250 -19.36 -7.17 3.73
N HIS A 251 -19.13 -6.92 2.45
CA HIS A 251 -19.03 -7.97 1.45
C HIS A 251 -17.59 -8.34 1.10
N ASN A 252 -16.56 -7.50 1.18
CA ASN A 252 -15.28 -7.88 0.54
C ASN A 252 -14.60 -9.13 1.13
N LYS A 253 -14.55 -9.30 2.46
CA LYS A 253 -13.92 -10.49 3.08
C LYS A 253 -14.75 -11.77 2.89
N TYR A 254 -16.07 -11.63 2.95
CA TYR A 254 -17.03 -12.72 2.80
C TYR A 254 -17.32 -13.08 1.32
N TRP A 255 -17.25 -12.10 0.44
CA TRP A 255 -17.28 -12.20 -1.02
C TRP A 255 -15.97 -12.78 -1.54
N GLU A 256 -14.82 -12.46 -0.96
CA GLU A 256 -13.56 -13.17 -1.23
C GLU A 256 -13.65 -14.65 -0.81
N LYS A 257 -14.19 -14.96 0.37
CA LYS A 257 -14.47 -16.34 0.79
C LYS A 257 -15.46 -17.04 -0.16
N GLY A 258 -16.56 -16.40 -0.52
CA GLY A 258 -17.57 -16.92 -1.47
C GLY A 258 -17.03 -17.07 -2.89
N LEU A 259 -16.16 -16.16 -3.36
CA LEU A 259 -15.44 -16.30 -4.63
C LEU A 259 -14.43 -17.45 -4.58
N THR A 260 -13.78 -17.67 -3.43
CA THR A 260 -12.90 -18.82 -3.22
C THR A 260 -13.69 -20.13 -3.23
N ALA A 261 -14.88 -20.16 -2.63
CA ALA A 261 -15.81 -21.28 -2.69
C ALA A 261 -16.24 -21.58 -4.14
N ILE A 262 -16.58 -20.55 -4.93
CA ILE A 262 -16.86 -20.68 -6.37
C ILE A 262 -15.67 -21.30 -7.12
N LEU A 263 -14.43 -20.90 -6.81
CA LEU A 263 -13.21 -21.42 -7.46
C LEU A 263 -12.98 -22.91 -7.18
N VAL A 264 -13.54 -23.45 -6.10
CA VAL A 264 -13.46 -24.87 -5.72
C VAL A 264 -14.75 -25.64 -6.09
N GLY A 265 -15.76 -24.95 -6.65
CA GLY A 265 -17.00 -25.55 -7.14
C GLY A 265 -18.15 -25.61 -6.13
N GLU A 266 -18.04 -24.86 -5.02
CA GLU A 266 -19.06 -24.73 -3.98
C GLU A 266 -19.99 -23.51 -4.22
N ASP A 267 -21.15 -23.48 -3.56
CA ASP A 267 -22.08 -22.35 -3.66
C ASP A 267 -21.48 -21.11 -2.97
N PHE A 268 -21.59 -19.96 -3.63
CA PHE A 268 -21.19 -18.65 -3.14
C PHE A 268 -21.67 -18.36 -1.70
N LYS A 269 -22.88 -18.80 -1.36
CA LYS A 269 -23.48 -18.58 -0.03
C LYS A 269 -23.22 -19.68 0.98
N GLU A 270 -22.67 -20.82 0.57
CA GLU A 270 -22.50 -21.97 1.46
C GLU A 270 -21.62 -21.67 2.69
N PRO A 271 -20.48 -20.95 2.57
CA PRO A 271 -19.64 -20.61 3.72
C PRO A 271 -20.38 -19.74 4.75
N LEU A 272 -21.19 -18.79 4.27
CA LEU A 272 -21.96 -17.86 5.10
C LEU A 272 -23.12 -18.52 5.85
N SER A 273 -23.66 -19.62 5.30
CA SER A 273 -24.80 -20.33 5.88
C SER A 273 -24.46 -21.20 7.10
N LYS A 274 -23.16 -21.33 7.44
CA LYS A 274 -22.66 -22.19 8.53
C LYS A 274 -21.85 -21.45 9.59
N GLU A 275 -21.36 -20.25 9.32
CA GLU A 275 -20.57 -19.45 10.26
C GLU A 275 -21.50 -18.71 11.25
N MET A 276 -21.14 -18.76 12.54
CA MET A 276 -21.81 -18.05 13.61
C MET A 276 -21.09 -16.75 13.93
N ASP A 277 -21.82 -15.72 14.34
CA ASP A 277 -21.27 -14.45 14.77
C ASP A 277 -20.37 -14.57 16.01
N THR A 278 -20.49 -15.67 16.75
CA THR A 278 -19.66 -16.03 17.90
C THR A 278 -18.35 -16.74 17.56
N ASP A 279 -18.15 -17.17 16.31
CA ASP A 279 -16.96 -17.88 15.86
C ASP A 279 -15.71 -16.99 15.97
N GLU A 280 -14.55 -17.55 16.29
CA GLU A 280 -13.33 -16.79 16.64
C GLU A 280 -12.90 -15.77 15.56
N ASP A 281 -13.17 -16.06 14.28
CA ASP A 281 -12.81 -15.21 13.15
C ASP A 281 -13.90 -14.18 12.76
N SER A 282 -15.04 -14.20 13.45
CA SER A 282 -16.13 -13.24 13.24
C SER A 282 -15.78 -11.86 13.80
N MET A 283 -16.20 -10.80 13.11
CA MET A 283 -16.03 -9.43 13.62
C MET A 283 -16.86 -9.16 14.88
N TRP A 284 -17.94 -9.90 15.10
CA TRP A 284 -18.82 -9.76 16.28
C TRP A 284 -18.41 -10.66 17.45
N ALA A 285 -17.39 -11.50 17.28
CA ALA A 285 -16.96 -12.42 18.32
C ALA A 285 -16.47 -11.67 19.58
N LEU A 286 -17.13 -11.91 20.71
CA LEU A 286 -16.65 -11.42 22.00
C LEU A 286 -15.37 -12.16 22.42
N PRO A 287 -14.41 -11.48 23.06
CA PRO A 287 -13.20 -12.10 23.60
C PRO A 287 -13.52 -13.30 24.50
N ALA A 288 -12.76 -14.39 24.40
CA ALA A 288 -12.97 -15.59 25.21
C ALA A 288 -12.81 -15.32 26.71
N ILE A 289 -11.85 -14.45 27.08
CA ILE A 289 -11.68 -14.02 28.47
C ILE A 289 -12.94 -13.32 29.00
N TRP A 290 -13.61 -12.51 28.17
CA TRP A 290 -14.87 -11.85 28.53
C TRP A 290 -16.01 -12.85 28.69
N LYS A 291 -16.23 -13.73 27.70
CA LYS A 291 -17.28 -14.76 27.76
C LYS A 291 -17.17 -15.58 29.05
N SER A 292 -15.98 -16.11 29.32
CA SER A 292 -15.73 -16.90 30.53
C SER A 292 -15.87 -16.11 31.84
N GLY A 293 -15.48 -14.83 31.84
CA GLY A 293 -15.61 -13.96 33.01
C GLY A 293 -17.07 -13.61 33.31
N LEU A 294 -17.85 -13.26 32.28
CA LEU A 294 -19.27 -12.94 32.41
C LEU A 294 -20.08 -14.16 32.83
N GLU A 295 -19.80 -15.34 32.27
CA GLU A 295 -20.39 -16.61 32.72
C GLU A 295 -20.18 -16.84 34.21
N LYS A 296 -18.95 -16.66 34.70
CA LYS A 296 -18.62 -16.80 36.12
C LYS A 296 -19.34 -15.75 36.98
N LEU A 297 -19.43 -14.51 36.52
CA LEU A 297 -20.11 -13.42 37.22
C LEU A 297 -21.59 -13.76 37.44
N LEU A 298 -22.28 -14.15 36.36
CA LEU A 298 -23.71 -14.44 36.36
C LEU A 298 -24.07 -15.73 37.11
N GLN A 299 -23.16 -16.70 37.19
CA GLN A 299 -23.32 -17.91 38.02
C GLN A 299 -23.07 -17.64 39.52
N GLY A 300 -22.46 -16.50 39.86
CA GLY A 300 -22.13 -16.11 41.23
C GLY A 300 -23.32 -15.56 42.03
N THR A 301 -23.08 -15.27 43.32
CA THR A 301 -24.07 -14.59 44.16
C THR A 301 -23.96 -13.08 43.95
N LEU A 302 -24.86 -12.50 43.14
CA LEU A 302 -24.93 -11.06 42.90
C LEU A 302 -25.80 -10.35 43.96
N SER A 303 -25.34 -9.18 44.45
CA SER A 303 -26.14 -8.26 45.28
C SER A 303 -27.26 -7.61 44.46
N ALA A 304 -28.20 -6.92 45.13
CA ALA A 304 -29.26 -6.19 44.45
C ALA A 304 -28.70 -5.04 43.59
N GLU A 305 -27.76 -4.28 44.14
CA GLU A 305 -27.05 -3.18 43.45
C GLU A 305 -26.29 -3.71 42.23
N GLN A 306 -25.60 -4.85 42.36
CA GLN A 306 -24.87 -5.43 41.23
C GLN A 306 -25.78 -5.87 40.09
N ARG A 307 -26.99 -6.36 40.39
CA ARG A 307 -27.96 -6.70 39.35
C ARG A 307 -28.50 -5.47 38.65
N GLU A 308 -28.78 -4.40 39.40
CA GLU A 308 -29.23 -3.12 38.84
C GLU A 308 -28.21 -2.58 37.83
N VAL A 309 -26.91 -2.56 38.17
CA VAL A 309 -25.84 -2.15 37.24
C VAL A 309 -25.79 -3.02 35.98
N LEU A 310 -25.91 -4.34 36.14
CA LEU A 310 -25.88 -5.27 35.00
C LEU A 310 -27.12 -5.13 34.12
N GLU A 311 -28.30 -4.89 34.69
CA GLU A 311 -29.53 -4.63 33.95
C GLU A 311 -29.44 -3.29 33.19
N GLU A 312 -29.00 -2.21 33.84
CA GLU A 312 -28.84 -0.89 33.20
C GLU A 312 -27.86 -0.94 32.02
N THR A 313 -26.75 -1.66 32.18
CA THR A 313 -25.71 -1.79 31.14
C THR A 313 -25.98 -2.91 30.11
N GLY A 314 -27.06 -3.68 30.25
CA GLY A 314 -27.39 -4.78 29.33
C GLY A 314 -26.45 -5.98 29.38
N LEU A 315 -25.87 -6.24 30.56
CA LEU A 315 -24.91 -7.30 30.86
C LEU A 315 -25.47 -8.37 31.82
N ASP A 316 -26.77 -8.37 32.04
CA ASP A 316 -27.52 -9.31 32.87
C ASP A 316 -27.66 -10.72 32.23
N ALA A 317 -27.43 -10.84 30.93
CA ALA A 317 -27.51 -12.09 30.19
C ALA A 317 -26.37 -12.28 29.16
N ILE A 318 -26.06 -13.54 28.86
CA ILE A 318 -25.15 -13.91 27.77
C ILE A 318 -25.97 -13.98 26.47
N LYS A 319 -25.53 -13.24 25.45
CA LYS A 319 -26.17 -13.28 24.14
C LYS A 319 -25.96 -14.63 23.45
N GLU A 320 -27.04 -15.19 22.93
CA GLU A 320 -26.99 -16.33 22.04
C GLU A 320 -26.42 -15.91 20.68
N GLY A 321 -25.53 -16.75 20.14
CA GLY A 321 -24.96 -16.52 18.81
C GLY A 321 -26.02 -16.67 17.71
N ARG A 322 -25.80 -15.97 16.60
CA ARG A 322 -26.65 -16.01 15.40
C ARG A 322 -25.81 -16.36 14.18
N LEU A 323 -26.46 -16.78 13.11
CA LEU A 323 -25.77 -16.96 11.82
C LEU A 323 -25.25 -15.61 11.33
N ILE A 324 -24.04 -15.58 10.78
CA ILE A 324 -23.44 -14.37 10.22
C ILE A 324 -24.33 -13.77 9.13
N ALA A 325 -24.97 -14.61 8.31
CA ALA A 325 -25.91 -14.17 7.29
C ALA A 325 -27.08 -13.35 7.88
N ASP A 326 -27.72 -13.86 8.93
CA ASP A 326 -28.83 -13.17 9.59
C ASP A 326 -28.35 -11.90 10.30
N ARG A 327 -27.15 -11.93 10.89
CA ARG A 327 -26.54 -10.78 11.54
C ARG A 327 -26.26 -9.65 10.54
N LEU A 328 -25.68 -9.97 9.38
CA LEU A 328 -25.42 -9.01 8.30
C LEU A 328 -26.70 -8.38 7.73
N ASP A 329 -27.79 -9.14 7.65
CA ASP A 329 -29.09 -8.62 7.17
C ASP A 329 -29.72 -7.61 8.14
N SER A 330 -29.36 -7.69 9.43
CA SER A 330 -29.90 -6.82 10.49
C SER A 330 -28.95 -5.72 10.98
N ALA A 331 -27.65 -5.82 10.70
CA ALA A 331 -26.65 -4.86 11.17
C ALA A 331 -26.68 -3.56 10.34
N ASP A 332 -26.32 -2.43 10.96
CA ASP A 332 -26.15 -1.17 10.22
C ASP A 332 -24.96 -1.30 9.24
N PRO A 333 -25.18 -1.14 7.92
CA PRO A 333 -24.11 -1.20 6.93
C PRO A 333 -22.97 -0.21 7.18
N MET A 334 -23.26 0.96 7.79
CA MET A 334 -22.25 1.94 8.15
C MET A 334 -21.37 1.44 9.29
N GLU A 335 -21.96 0.84 10.32
CA GLU A 335 -21.26 0.27 11.47
C GLU A 335 -20.28 -0.83 11.04
N VAL A 336 -20.76 -1.74 10.18
CA VAL A 336 -19.95 -2.82 9.60
C VAL A 336 -18.79 -2.24 8.77
N MET A 337 -19.07 -1.22 7.96
CA MET A 337 -18.05 -0.53 7.18
C MET A 337 -16.96 0.07 8.05
N GLU A 338 -17.36 0.81 9.09
CA GLU A 338 -16.44 1.50 9.97
C GLU A 338 -15.57 0.51 10.74
N ARG A 339 -16.15 -0.61 11.18
CA ARG A 339 -15.38 -1.69 11.84
C ARG A 339 -14.31 -2.27 10.92
N GLU A 340 -14.68 -2.67 9.71
CA GLU A 340 -13.74 -3.23 8.73
C GLU A 340 -12.66 -2.21 8.35
N ARG A 341 -13.05 -0.96 8.06
CA ARG A 341 -12.11 0.11 7.71
C ARG A 341 -11.19 0.48 8.85
N CYS A 342 -11.67 0.44 10.09
CA CYS A 342 -10.85 0.72 11.27
C CYS A 342 -9.73 -0.31 11.42
N THR A 343 -10.03 -1.60 11.23
CA THR A 343 -9.02 -2.67 11.28
C THR A 343 -7.98 -2.50 10.17
N GLU A 344 -8.42 -2.27 8.94
CA GLU A 344 -7.54 -2.02 7.80
C GLU A 344 -6.70 -0.74 7.98
N PHE A 345 -7.30 0.33 8.50
CA PHE A 345 -6.62 1.60 8.76
C PHE A 345 -5.54 1.45 9.83
N LYS A 346 -5.84 0.79 10.96
CA LYS A 346 -4.86 0.57 12.03
C LYS A 346 -3.66 -0.22 11.52
N ALA A 347 -3.91 -1.30 10.78
CA ALA A 347 -2.85 -2.07 10.13
C ALA A 347 -2.05 -1.19 9.16
N ALA A 348 -2.72 -0.48 8.26
CA ALA A 348 -2.09 0.42 7.29
C ALA A 348 -1.25 1.53 7.95
N PHE A 349 -1.73 2.10 9.05
CA PHE A 349 -1.08 3.17 9.78
C PHE A 349 0.21 2.70 10.44
N HIS A 350 0.17 1.55 11.12
CA HIS A 350 1.33 0.97 11.80
C HIS A 350 2.31 0.31 10.83
N ASP A 351 1.80 -0.29 9.76
CA ASP A 351 2.65 -0.69 8.64
C ASP A 351 3.28 0.56 8.05
N GLY A 352 2.55 1.67 7.91
CA GLY A 352 3.00 2.98 7.40
C GLY A 352 4.15 3.64 8.16
N ASP A 353 4.39 3.28 9.42
CA ASP A 353 5.39 3.90 10.26
C ASP A 353 6.82 3.59 9.78
N LEU A 354 7.68 4.61 9.79
CA LEU A 354 9.06 4.54 9.29
C LEU A 354 10.08 4.51 10.45
N GLU A 355 9.64 4.54 11.71
CA GLU A 355 10.55 4.38 12.85
C GLU A 355 11.18 2.98 12.85
N PRO A 356 12.51 2.84 12.99
CA PRO A 356 13.16 1.54 13.04
C PRO A 356 12.59 0.62 14.14
N GLY A 357 12.13 -0.57 13.74
CA GLY A 357 11.58 -1.57 14.65
C GLY A 357 10.15 -1.28 15.15
N CYS A 358 9.47 -0.24 14.64
CA CYS A 358 8.13 0.12 15.09
C CYS A 358 7.09 -0.96 14.79
N THR A 359 7.13 -1.54 13.58
CA THR A 359 6.21 -2.58 13.14
C THR A 359 6.38 -3.84 13.98
N GLU A 360 7.61 -4.25 14.25
CA GLU A 360 7.91 -5.41 15.12
C GLU A 360 7.42 -5.18 16.55
N ARG A 361 7.66 -4.00 17.12
CA ARG A 361 7.14 -3.63 18.46
C ARG A 361 5.62 -3.61 18.49
N TYR A 362 4.98 -3.05 17.45
CA TYR A 362 3.53 -3.04 17.35
C TYR A 362 2.95 -4.45 17.27
N ARG A 363 3.52 -5.31 16.41
CA ARG A 363 3.12 -6.73 16.30
C ARG A 363 3.28 -7.47 17.61
N GLN A 364 4.40 -7.27 18.32
CA GLN A 364 4.61 -7.87 19.63
C GLN A 364 3.53 -7.45 20.65
N VAL A 365 3.17 -6.16 20.69
CA VAL A 365 2.09 -5.67 21.56
C VAL A 365 0.74 -6.27 21.17
N GLN A 366 0.42 -6.32 19.87
CA GLN A 366 -0.83 -6.91 19.39
C GLN A 366 -0.91 -8.41 19.68
N GLU A 367 0.20 -9.14 19.58
CA GLU A 367 0.27 -10.57 19.88
C GLU A 367 -0.05 -10.85 21.36
N ILE A 368 0.51 -10.05 22.28
CA ILE A 368 0.22 -10.17 23.71
C ILE A 368 -1.26 -9.84 24.00
N ILE A 369 -1.78 -8.74 23.45
CA ILE A 369 -3.20 -8.35 23.63
C ILE A 369 -4.12 -9.44 23.08
N THR A 370 -3.85 -9.92 21.86
CA THR A 370 -4.66 -10.97 21.22
C THR A 370 -4.66 -12.25 22.04
N THR A 371 -3.50 -12.66 22.56
CA THR A 371 -3.39 -13.85 23.42
C THR A 371 -4.21 -13.68 24.70
N MET A 372 -4.08 -12.53 25.36
CA MET A 372 -4.84 -12.21 26.57
C MET A 372 -6.36 -12.25 26.31
N LEU A 373 -6.83 -11.73 25.17
CA LEU A 373 -8.25 -11.73 24.80
C LEU A 373 -8.78 -13.13 24.43
N LYS A 374 -7.95 -13.97 23.81
CA LYS A 374 -8.32 -15.32 23.33
C LYS A 374 -8.22 -16.42 24.38
N THR A 375 -7.41 -16.22 25.42
CA THR A 375 -7.23 -17.24 26.47
C THR A 375 -8.19 -17.00 27.62
N ALA A 376 -9.02 -17.99 27.98
CA ALA A 376 -9.82 -17.94 29.20
C ALA A 376 -8.95 -18.26 30.42
N HIS A 377 -8.52 -17.24 31.16
CA HIS A 377 -7.55 -17.42 32.25
C HIS A 377 -7.81 -16.55 33.50
N ALA A 378 -8.79 -15.64 33.47
CA ALA A 378 -9.13 -14.83 34.63
C ALA A 378 -9.81 -15.72 35.70
N GLU A 379 -9.23 -15.73 36.91
CA GLU A 379 -9.75 -16.53 38.02
C GLU A 379 -11.03 -15.91 38.61
N SER A 380 -11.00 -14.60 38.89
CA SER A 380 -12.12 -13.83 39.44
C SER A 380 -12.93 -13.12 38.34
N PRO A 381 -14.27 -13.04 38.46
CA PRO A 381 -15.11 -12.22 37.60
C PRO A 381 -15.13 -10.72 37.98
N ASP A 382 -14.48 -10.28 39.05
CA ASP A 382 -14.59 -8.89 39.57
C ASP A 382 -14.23 -7.83 38.52
N TRP A 383 -13.27 -8.11 37.63
CA TRP A 383 -12.89 -7.20 36.56
C TRP A 383 -14.00 -7.00 35.50
N VAL A 384 -14.88 -8.00 35.31
CA VAL A 384 -16.04 -7.90 34.43
C VAL A 384 -17.05 -6.93 35.03
N TYR A 385 -17.31 -7.07 36.33
CA TYR A 385 -18.19 -6.15 37.05
C TYR A 385 -17.63 -4.73 37.04
N TYR A 386 -16.31 -4.56 37.21
CA TYR A 386 -15.67 -3.25 37.09
C TYR A 386 -15.87 -2.62 35.69
N ILE A 387 -15.88 -3.41 34.62
CA ILE A 387 -16.22 -2.90 33.28
C ILE A 387 -17.70 -2.47 33.23
N ALA A 388 -18.61 -3.22 33.85
CA ALA A 388 -20.01 -2.81 33.95
C ALA A 388 -20.18 -1.49 34.73
N GLU A 389 -19.49 -1.33 35.87
CA GLU A 389 -19.47 -0.06 36.63
C GLU A 389 -18.91 1.09 35.78
N LEU A 390 -17.88 0.86 34.97
CA LEU A 390 -17.35 1.87 34.05
C LEU A 390 -18.35 2.22 32.95
N MET A 391 -19.08 1.24 32.42
CA MET A 391 -20.13 1.49 31.43
C MET A 391 -21.26 2.32 32.02
N GLN A 392 -21.73 1.98 33.22
CA GLN A 392 -22.73 2.75 33.96
C GLN A 392 -22.23 4.18 34.24
N TRP A 393 -20.98 4.32 34.70
CA TRP A 393 -20.39 5.64 34.97
C TRP A 393 -20.25 6.51 33.72
N LEU A 394 -20.04 5.89 32.56
CA LEU A 394 -19.98 6.58 31.26
C LEU A 394 -21.37 6.77 30.63
N GLU A 395 -22.44 6.41 31.33
CA GLU A 395 -23.83 6.48 30.85
C GLU A 395 -24.03 5.66 29.56
N VAL A 396 -23.34 4.53 29.44
CA VAL A 396 -23.50 3.56 28.35
C VAL A 396 -24.61 2.58 28.75
N GLU A 397 -25.84 3.03 28.56
CA GLU A 397 -27.06 2.33 28.96
C GLU A 397 -27.61 1.42 27.84
N SER A 398 -28.41 0.43 28.24
CA SER A 398 -29.04 -0.52 27.33
C SER A 398 -30.36 -0.05 26.67
N PHE A 399 -30.87 1.10 27.09
CA PHE A 399 -32.20 1.61 26.72
C PHE A 399 -32.16 3.02 26.13
N ASP A 400 -31.14 3.37 25.36
CA ASP A 400 -31.13 4.66 24.64
C ASP A 400 -32.01 4.57 23.38
N ASP A 401 -33.33 4.56 23.60
CA ASP A 401 -34.40 4.47 22.59
C ASP A 401 -34.39 5.65 21.58
N ASP A 402 -33.69 6.75 21.88
CA ASP A 402 -33.88 8.03 21.19
C ASP A 402 -32.86 8.32 20.08
N TYR A 403 -31.77 7.54 19.94
CA TYR A 403 -30.67 7.92 19.04
C TYR A 403 -30.57 7.12 17.72
N TYR A 404 -30.95 5.84 17.66
CA TYR A 404 -30.96 5.06 16.40
C TYR A 404 -32.03 3.95 16.44
N GLY A 405 -32.96 3.96 15.49
CA GLY A 405 -34.21 3.20 15.55
C GLY A 405 -34.10 1.67 15.47
N ASP A 406 -35.01 1.00 16.17
CA ASP A 406 -35.60 -0.34 15.94
C ASP A 406 -34.67 -1.54 15.59
N TYR A 407 -33.37 -1.48 15.89
CA TYR A 407 -32.47 -2.63 15.79
C TYR A 407 -32.54 -3.50 17.05
N GLY A 408 -33.73 -4.06 17.31
CA GLY A 408 -34.11 -4.76 18.55
C GLY A 408 -33.45 -6.12 18.79
N SER A 409 -32.12 -6.21 18.76
CA SER A 409 -31.43 -7.44 19.16
C SER A 409 -30.16 -7.29 20.01
N ASP A 410 -29.62 -6.09 20.09
CA ASP A 410 -28.52 -5.77 21.00
C ASP A 410 -29.01 -4.76 22.04
N PRO A 411 -28.64 -4.91 23.32
CA PRO A 411 -28.94 -3.91 24.32
C PRO A 411 -28.19 -2.60 24.05
N TRP A 412 -27.12 -2.59 23.25
CA TRP A 412 -26.39 -1.35 22.96
C TRP A 412 -26.72 -0.79 21.59
N SER A 413 -26.68 0.53 21.49
CA SER A 413 -26.77 1.28 20.23
C SER A 413 -25.66 0.97 19.22
N HIS A 414 -24.57 0.30 19.65
CA HIS A 414 -23.46 -0.13 18.80
C HIS A 414 -22.95 -1.52 19.21
N GLY A 415 -22.91 -2.47 18.28
CA GLY A 415 -22.66 -3.89 18.53
C GLY A 415 -21.23 -4.25 18.98
N PHE A 416 -20.29 -3.31 18.95
CA PHE A 416 -18.87 -3.53 19.26
C PHE A 416 -18.42 -2.91 20.60
N ILE A 417 -19.30 -2.23 21.34
CA ILE A 417 -18.95 -1.51 22.60
C ILE A 417 -18.21 -2.41 23.59
N VAL A 418 -18.74 -3.60 23.87
CA VAL A 418 -18.11 -4.53 24.83
C VAL A 418 -16.74 -4.97 24.34
N GLN A 419 -16.57 -5.26 23.04
CA GLN A 419 -15.27 -5.64 22.49
C GLN A 419 -14.24 -4.52 22.70
N ASP A 420 -14.62 -3.29 22.42
CA ASP A 420 -13.75 -2.14 22.51
C ASP A 420 -13.41 -1.79 23.96
N MET A 421 -14.37 -1.89 24.87
CA MET A 421 -14.16 -1.73 26.32
C MET A 421 -13.22 -2.79 26.88
N VAL A 422 -13.44 -4.06 26.54
CA VAL A 422 -12.57 -5.16 26.98
C VAL A 422 -11.17 -5.01 26.40
N GLN A 423 -11.05 -4.69 25.10
CA GLN A 423 -9.75 -4.45 24.47
C GLN A 423 -9.01 -3.27 25.11
N ALA A 424 -9.70 -2.17 25.41
CA ALA A 424 -9.13 -1.01 26.08
C ALA A 424 -8.67 -1.35 27.50
N PHE A 425 -9.52 -2.03 28.28
CA PHE A 425 -9.18 -2.49 29.63
C PHE A 425 -7.98 -3.42 29.62
N SER A 426 -7.99 -4.44 28.77
CA SER A 426 -6.87 -5.37 28.56
C SER A 426 -5.58 -4.64 28.19
N THR A 427 -5.64 -3.69 27.25
CA THR A 427 -4.47 -2.92 26.81
C THR A 427 -3.87 -2.11 27.96
N MET A 428 -4.71 -1.51 28.80
CA MET A 428 -4.30 -0.80 30.00
C MET A 428 -3.74 -1.75 31.06
N ALA A 429 -4.41 -2.88 31.32
CA ALA A 429 -4.07 -3.85 32.35
C ALA A 429 -2.63 -4.37 32.23
N MET A 430 -2.12 -4.53 31.00
CA MET A 430 -0.72 -4.92 30.75
C MET A 430 0.30 -4.02 31.44
N PHE A 431 -0.01 -2.73 31.66
CA PHE A 431 0.90 -1.78 32.29
C PHE A 431 0.71 -1.67 33.81
N PHE A 432 -0.30 -2.33 34.36
CA PHE A 432 -0.62 -2.32 35.79
C PHE A 432 -0.93 -3.74 36.31
N PRO A 433 -0.04 -4.74 36.11
CA PRO A 433 -0.32 -6.13 36.47
C PRO A 433 -0.47 -6.38 37.99
N GLU A 434 -0.06 -5.41 38.81
CA GLU A 434 -0.08 -5.49 40.28
C GLU A 434 -1.34 -4.88 40.91
N VAL A 435 -2.21 -4.22 40.12
CA VAL A 435 -3.46 -3.66 40.64
C VAL A 435 -4.50 -4.78 40.67
N ASP A 436 -5.20 -4.94 41.80
CA ASP A 436 -6.09 -6.09 42.06
C ASP A 436 -7.05 -6.38 40.89
N THR A 437 -7.74 -5.35 40.38
CA THR A 437 -8.72 -5.47 39.27
C THR A 437 -8.09 -5.94 37.96
N THR A 438 -6.87 -5.49 37.62
CA THR A 438 -6.18 -5.82 36.37
C THR A 438 -5.34 -7.08 36.48
N ALA A 439 -4.91 -7.46 37.69
CA ALA A 439 -4.09 -8.63 37.96
C ALA A 439 -4.74 -9.93 37.47
N HIS A 440 -6.07 -10.01 37.51
CA HIS A 440 -6.85 -11.15 37.02
C HIS A 440 -6.69 -11.35 35.50
N VAL A 441 -6.69 -10.27 34.73
CA VAL A 441 -6.60 -10.28 33.26
C VAL A 441 -5.14 -10.39 32.78
N THR A 442 -4.17 -10.13 33.65
CA THR A 442 -2.75 -10.39 33.36
C THR A 442 -2.25 -11.71 33.95
N ALA A 443 -3.11 -12.50 34.59
CA ALA A 443 -2.70 -13.70 35.33
C ALA A 443 -2.04 -14.76 34.45
N PHE A 444 -2.38 -14.82 33.15
CA PHE A 444 -1.74 -15.75 32.21
C PHE A 444 -0.22 -15.55 32.12
N LEU A 445 0.27 -14.33 32.33
CA LEU A 445 1.71 -14.05 32.33
C LEU A 445 2.46 -14.86 33.39
N LYS A 446 1.79 -15.37 34.43
CA LYS A 446 2.40 -16.23 35.47
C LYS A 446 2.67 -17.65 34.99
N SER A 447 2.01 -18.11 33.92
CA SER A 447 2.24 -19.44 33.33
C SER A 447 3.58 -19.48 32.59
N ASP A 448 4.28 -20.61 32.71
CA ASP A 448 5.56 -20.86 32.03
C ASP A 448 5.42 -20.84 30.51
N GLU A 449 4.22 -21.14 29.98
CA GLU A 449 3.90 -21.05 28.55
C GLU A 449 4.13 -19.64 27.98
N TYR A 450 3.96 -18.60 28.81
CA TYR A 450 4.09 -17.20 28.40
C TYR A 450 5.35 -16.52 28.97
N GLU A 451 6.38 -17.31 29.29
CA GLU A 451 7.68 -16.80 29.77
C GLU A 451 8.27 -15.75 28.80
N ALA A 452 8.18 -15.99 27.48
CA ALA A 452 8.66 -15.05 26.47
C ALA A 452 7.98 -13.68 26.54
N PHE A 453 6.67 -13.63 26.82
CA PHE A 453 5.93 -12.38 26.99
C PHE A 453 6.33 -11.68 28.28
N ARG A 454 6.41 -12.43 29.38
CA ARG A 454 6.80 -11.92 30.70
C ARG A 454 8.20 -11.27 30.68
N ASN A 455 9.12 -11.86 29.93
CA ASN A 455 10.49 -11.38 29.77
C ASN A 455 10.65 -10.30 28.69
N SER A 456 9.56 -9.91 28.01
CA SER A 456 9.61 -8.83 27.02
C SER A 456 9.87 -7.48 27.69
N ALA A 457 10.55 -6.58 26.98
CA ALA A 457 10.80 -5.22 27.47
C ALA A 457 9.50 -4.43 27.73
N ILE A 458 8.35 -4.84 27.20
CA ILE A 458 7.04 -4.18 27.42
C ILE A 458 6.71 -4.11 28.92
N PHE A 459 7.01 -5.17 29.66
CA PHE A 459 6.75 -5.28 31.10
C PHE A 459 7.91 -4.81 31.99
N ASP A 460 9.00 -4.30 31.40
CA ASP A 460 10.12 -3.72 32.14
C ASP A 460 10.22 -2.20 31.88
N PRO A 461 9.53 -1.37 32.69
CA PRO A 461 9.64 0.09 32.59
C PRO A 461 11.07 0.60 32.76
N ARG A 462 11.91 -0.08 33.55
CA ARG A 462 13.30 0.35 33.79
C ARG A 462 14.14 0.15 32.56
N GLU A 463 14.07 -1.01 31.92
CA GLU A 463 14.75 -1.26 30.65
C GLU A 463 14.22 -0.34 29.54
N ARG A 464 12.89 -0.16 29.41
CA ARG A 464 12.32 0.79 28.43
C ARG A 464 12.81 2.21 28.66
N SER A 465 13.00 2.63 29.91
CA SER A 465 13.47 3.97 30.23
C SER A 465 14.93 4.23 29.85
N LYS A 466 15.74 3.17 29.63
CA LYS A 466 17.14 3.32 29.20
C LYS A 466 17.26 3.87 27.78
N THR A 467 16.27 3.58 26.94
CA THR A 467 16.20 4.08 25.56
C THR A 467 15.10 5.13 25.46
N ARG A 468 15.49 6.37 25.17
CA ARG A 468 14.50 7.41 24.87
C ARG A 468 13.77 7.02 23.57
N PRO A 469 12.43 6.97 23.53
CA PRO A 469 11.71 6.81 22.27
C PRO A 469 12.18 7.87 21.28
N ASP A 470 12.32 7.52 19.99
CA ASP A 470 12.69 8.48 18.96
C ASP A 470 11.53 9.47 18.76
N ARG A 471 11.51 10.48 19.62
CA ARG A 471 10.60 11.60 19.49
C ARG A 471 11.12 12.43 18.35
N ARG A 472 10.56 12.22 17.15
CA ARG A 472 10.67 13.17 16.03
C ARG A 472 10.44 14.56 16.60
N SER A 473 11.52 15.32 16.71
CA SER A 473 11.45 16.56 17.49
C SER A 473 10.53 17.53 16.75
N ARG A 474 9.55 18.10 17.47
CA ARG A 474 8.66 19.18 16.99
C ARG A 474 9.42 20.48 16.65
N THR A 475 10.74 20.44 16.56
CA THR A 475 11.54 21.55 16.07
C THR A 475 11.28 21.69 14.58
N SER A 476 10.32 22.57 14.27
CA SER A 476 10.17 23.19 12.96
C SER A 476 11.55 23.56 12.42
N TYR A 477 11.75 23.45 11.11
CA TYR A 477 13.01 23.73 10.42
C TYR A 477 13.68 25.04 10.90
N LYS A 478 12.89 26.04 11.28
CA LYS A 478 13.34 27.34 11.82
C LYS A 478 14.10 27.27 13.16
N TYR A 479 13.85 26.25 13.98
CA TYR A 479 14.41 26.10 15.34
C TYR A 479 15.45 24.97 15.44
N ARG A 480 15.87 24.40 14.30
CA ARG A 480 17.00 23.47 14.27
C ARG A 480 18.29 24.25 14.50
N ASP A 481 19.24 23.63 15.22
CA ASP A 481 20.58 24.19 15.38
C ASP A 481 21.17 24.53 14.00
N PRO A 482 21.79 25.71 13.79
CA PRO A 482 22.39 26.07 12.51
C PRO A 482 23.36 25.03 11.92
N LYS A 483 24.00 24.20 12.77
CA LYS A 483 24.88 23.09 12.36
C LYS A 483 24.13 21.99 11.62
N PHE A 484 22.84 21.78 11.90
CA PHE A 484 22.00 20.82 11.18
C PHE A 484 22.00 21.09 9.66
N TRP A 485 22.03 22.38 9.28
CA TRP A 485 22.00 22.81 7.90
C TRP A 485 23.37 22.82 7.22
N THR A 486 24.45 22.38 7.88
CA THR A 486 25.81 22.50 7.35
C THR A 486 25.98 21.75 6.03
N GLU A 487 25.47 20.52 5.94
CA GLU A 487 25.54 19.74 4.69
C GLU A 487 24.71 20.37 3.58
N TRP A 488 23.51 20.87 3.89
CA TRP A 488 22.67 21.56 2.92
C TRP A 488 23.33 22.86 2.41
N LYS A 489 23.98 23.62 3.29
CA LYS A 489 24.74 24.82 2.90
C LYS A 489 25.91 24.46 1.97
N LYS A 490 26.63 23.38 2.23
CA LYS A 490 27.67 22.87 1.32
C LYS A 490 27.10 22.49 -0.06
N VAL A 491 25.86 22.01 -0.13
CA VAL A 491 25.17 21.74 -1.41
C VAL A 491 24.85 23.06 -2.13
N LEU A 492 24.33 24.06 -1.42
CA LEU A 492 24.01 25.38 -1.98
C LEU A 492 25.24 26.18 -2.46
N GLU A 493 26.41 25.91 -1.89
CA GLU A 493 27.68 26.54 -2.27
C GLU A 493 28.30 25.94 -3.55
N LYS A 494 27.80 24.80 -4.05
CA LYS A 494 28.29 24.18 -5.29
C LYS A 494 27.62 24.79 -6.51
N ASP A 495 28.38 24.97 -7.58
CA ASP A 495 27.90 25.46 -8.89
C ASP A 495 27.24 24.34 -9.73
N ARG A 496 26.32 23.59 -9.12
CA ARG A 496 25.48 22.58 -9.79
C ARG A 496 24.07 22.65 -9.21
N HIS A 497 23.07 22.25 -9.99
CA HIS A 497 21.70 22.21 -9.49
C HIS A 497 21.59 21.22 -8.32
N PHE A 498 20.83 21.56 -7.27
CA PHE A 498 20.79 20.74 -6.04
C PHE A 498 20.34 19.29 -6.30
N SER A 499 19.55 19.05 -7.35
CA SER A 499 19.16 17.70 -7.81
C SER A 499 20.31 16.83 -8.26
N ASP A 500 21.42 17.45 -8.66
CA ASP A 500 22.59 16.77 -9.22
C ASP A 500 23.63 16.46 -8.12
N ILE A 501 23.39 16.95 -6.90
CA ILE A 501 24.30 16.83 -5.76
C ILE A 501 23.62 16.12 -4.60
N TYR A 502 22.35 16.44 -4.35
CA TYR A 502 21.60 15.92 -3.23
C TYR A 502 20.89 14.63 -3.64
N PRO A 503 21.14 13.50 -2.94
CA PRO A 503 20.42 12.28 -3.20
C PRO A 503 18.96 12.43 -2.72
N PHE A 504 18.03 12.60 -3.67
CA PHE A 504 16.62 12.25 -3.54
C PHE A 504 16.33 10.75 -3.34
N ASP A 505 17.34 9.98 -2.92
CA ASP A 505 17.24 8.56 -2.62
C ASP A 505 16.18 8.29 -1.55
N TRP A 506 15.77 9.30 -0.77
CA TRP A 506 14.60 9.19 0.11
C TRP A 506 13.35 8.72 -0.65
N SER A 507 13.11 9.19 -1.87
CA SER A 507 11.96 8.76 -2.68
C SER A 507 12.10 7.30 -3.13
N LEU A 508 13.33 6.86 -3.44
CA LEU A 508 13.68 5.50 -3.83
C LEU A 508 13.83 4.55 -2.64
N ALA A 509 14.03 5.05 -1.43
CA ALA A 509 14.10 4.28 -0.19
C ALA A 509 12.71 4.12 0.44
N ILE A 510 11.84 5.12 0.30
CA ILE A 510 10.46 5.07 0.79
C ILE A 510 9.57 4.24 -0.13
N ARG A 511 9.70 4.34 -1.46
CA ARG A 511 8.91 3.54 -2.41
C ARG A 511 8.97 2.03 -2.14
N PRO A 512 10.14 1.40 -1.94
CA PRO A 512 10.23 0.00 -1.53
C PRO A 512 9.56 -0.26 -0.18
N ILE A 513 9.70 0.66 0.78
CA ILE A 513 9.05 0.49 2.07
C ILE A 513 7.52 0.48 1.90
N ILE A 514 6.96 1.36 1.06
CA ILE A 514 5.54 1.33 0.66
C ILE A 514 5.22 0.02 -0.06
N ALA A 515 6.06 -0.42 -1.00
CA ALA A 515 5.86 -1.60 -1.83
C ALA A 515 5.98 -2.95 -1.12
N LYS A 516 6.88 -3.11 -0.12
CA LYS A 516 6.99 -4.32 0.70
C LYS A 516 5.68 -4.60 1.46
N ARG A 517 4.90 -3.53 1.67
CA ARG A 517 3.59 -3.51 2.31
C ARG A 517 2.44 -3.72 1.29
N GLU A 518 2.75 -4.05 0.04
CA GLU A 518 1.81 -4.34 -1.06
C GLU A 518 1.80 -5.82 -1.50
N TYR A 519 2.82 -6.60 -1.09
CA TYR A 519 2.99 -8.02 -1.46
C TYR A 519 2.94 -9.00 -0.27
N LEU A 520 2.87 -8.48 0.96
CA LEU A 520 2.51 -9.18 2.20
C LEU A 520 1.14 -8.68 2.63
#